data_AF-A0A953QZT7-F1
#
_entry.id   AF-A0A953QZT7-F1
#
_cell.length_a   1.000
_cell.length_b   1.000
_cell.length_c   1.000
_cell.angle_alpha   90.00
_cell.angle_beta   90.00
_cell.angle_gamma   90.00
#
_symmetry.space_group_name_H-M   'P 1'
#
loop_
_entity.id
_entity.type
_entity.pdbx_description
1 polymer ?
#
loop_
_entity_poly.entity_id
_entity_poly.type
_entity_poly.pdbx_seq_one_letter_code
_entity_poly.pdbx_strand_id
1 'polypeptide(L)'
;MPARLSESFILHTYPFRESDLIVSFFTRDQGKLRGVARRARRPKSNFGSGLERLSHATMSYYQKENRELVSLNSCGLVHSQFALASNYESSVALD
;
A
#
# COMPACT_ATOMS: atom_id res chain seq x y z
N MET A 1 6.82 -1.94 19.80
CA MET A 1 7.57 -1.93 18.53
C MET A 1 7.30 -0.61 17.83
N PRO A 2 8.33 0.15 17.43
CA PRO A 2 8.16 1.44 16.77
C PRO A 2 7.52 1.27 15.39
N ALA A 3 6.84 2.32 14.91
CA ALA A 3 6.35 2.36 13.54
C ALA A 3 7.55 2.43 12.60
N ARG A 4 7.57 1.59 11.57
CA ARG A 4 8.51 1.71 10.46
C ARG A 4 7.91 2.63 9.41
N LEU A 5 8.78 3.42 8.78
CA LEU A 5 8.45 4.31 7.68
C LEU A 5 9.38 3.97 6.53
N SER A 6 8.83 3.55 5.40
CA SER A 6 9.62 3.28 4.20
C SER A 6 8.90 3.76 2.95
N GLU A 7 9.68 4.23 1.98
CA GLU A 7 9.23 4.31 0.61
C GLU A 7 8.88 2.93 0.08
N SER A 8 7.81 2.87 -0.69
CA SER A 8 7.28 1.62 -1.21
C SER A 8 6.43 1.79 -2.45
N PHE A 9 6.33 0.71 -3.23
CA PHE A 9 5.39 0.61 -4.34
C PHE A 9 4.23 -0.30 -3.96
N ILE A 10 3.01 0.13 -4.27
CA ILE A 10 1.83 -0.71 -4.09
C ILE A 10 1.74 -1.70 -5.25
N LEU A 11 1.66 -2.99 -4.91
CA LEU A 11 1.62 -4.07 -5.90
C LEU A 11 0.20 -4.56 -6.15
N HIS A 12 -0.56 -4.81 -5.09
CA HIS A 12 -1.94 -5.26 -5.18
C HIS A 12 -2.70 -4.94 -3.90
N THR A 13 -4.00 -4.69 -4.04
CA THR A 13 -4.90 -4.39 -2.93
C THR A 13 -6.15 -5.26 -3.04
N TYR A 14 -6.53 -5.92 -1.94
CA TYR A 14 -7.67 -6.85 -1.87
C TYR A 14 -8.63 -6.45 -0.76
N PRO A 15 -9.95 -6.50 -0.97
CA PRO A 15 -10.93 -6.38 0.10
C PRO A 15 -10.72 -7.46 1.16
N PHE A 16 -10.70 -7.09 2.44
CA PHE A 16 -10.54 -8.04 3.54
C PHE A 16 -11.77 -8.10 4.46
N ARG A 17 -12.21 -6.93 4.94
CA ARG A 17 -13.45 -6.76 5.72
C ARG A 17 -14.21 -5.59 5.12
N GLU A 18 -15.42 -5.34 5.59
CA GLU A 18 -16.32 -4.29 5.09
C GLU A 18 -15.62 -2.96 4.78
N SER A 19 -14.70 -2.49 5.62
CA SER A 19 -13.92 -1.27 5.36
C SER A 19 -12.40 -1.44 5.33
N ASP A 20 -11.90 -2.68 5.42
CA ASP A 20 -10.47 -2.96 5.50
C ASP A 20 -9.94 -3.55 4.18
N LEU A 21 -8.67 -3.28 3.90
CA LEU A 21 -7.95 -3.82 2.75
C LEU A 21 -6.72 -4.61 3.20
N ILE A 22 -6.40 -5.69 2.51
CA ILE A 22 -5.05 -6.27 2.51
C ILE A 22 -4.29 -5.66 1.35
N VAL A 23 -3.11 -5.12 1.63
CA VAL A 23 -2.24 -4.47 0.64
C VAL A 23 -0.94 -5.26 0.57
N SER A 24 -0.55 -5.68 -0.62
CA SER A 24 0.80 -6.13 -0.93
C SER A 24 1.59 -4.94 -1.45
N PHE A 25 2.74 -4.66 -0.84
CA PHE A 25 3.59 -3.53 -1.19
C PHE A 25 5.06 -3.93 -1.11
N PHE A 26 5.89 -3.28 -1.91
CA PHE A 26 7.33 -3.51 -1.97
C PHE A 26 8.04 -2.33 -1.34
N THR A 27 8.63 -2.55 -0.16
CA THR A 27 9.41 -1.57 0.58
C THR A 27 10.86 -1.56 0.14
N ARG A 28 11.49 -0.39 0.20
CA ARG A 28 12.92 -0.23 -0.11
C ARG A 28 13.81 -0.99 0.89
N ASP A 29 13.40 -1.07 2.15
CA ASP A 29 14.23 -1.57 3.26
C ASP A 29 13.97 -3.04 3.64
N GLN A 30 12.76 -3.55 3.46
CA GLN A 30 12.38 -4.92 3.85
C GLN A 30 11.88 -5.78 2.67
N GLY A 31 11.87 -5.24 1.46
CA GLY A 31 11.35 -5.92 0.29
C GLY A 31 9.83 -6.07 0.33
N LYS A 32 9.31 -7.19 -0.18
CA LYS A 32 7.87 -7.42 -0.34
C LYS A 32 7.22 -7.76 1.00
N LEU A 33 6.22 -6.96 1.39
CA LEU A 33 5.42 -7.15 2.59
C LEU A 33 3.93 -7.16 2.24
N ARG A 34 3.13 -7.73 3.16
CA ARG A 34 1.67 -7.67 3.12
C ARG A 34 1.15 -7.08 4.42
N GLY A 35 0.18 -6.19 4.32
CA GLY A 35 -0.34 -5.49 5.49
C GLY A 35 -1.84 -5.26 5.45
N VAL A 36 -2.45 -5.13 6.62
CA VAL A 36 -3.86 -4.77 6.75
C VAL A 36 -3.98 -3.27 6.92
N ALA A 37 -4.62 -2.61 5.96
CA ALA A 37 -5.03 -1.22 6.02
C ALA A 37 -6.47 -1.15 6.58
N ARG A 38 -6.58 -0.83 7.86
CA ARG A 38 -7.86 -0.76 8.55
C ARG A 38 -8.62 0.50 8.12
N ARG A 39 -9.93 0.37 7.88
CA ARG A 39 -10.82 1.47 7.49
C ARG A 39 -10.37 2.18 6.21
N ALA A 40 -9.55 1.54 5.38
CA ALA A 40 -9.00 2.14 4.17
C ALA A 40 -10.08 2.56 3.15
N ARG A 41 -11.21 1.85 3.10
CA ARG A 41 -12.33 2.16 2.20
C ARG A 41 -13.26 3.26 2.70
N ARG A 42 -13.01 3.85 3.88
CA ARG A 42 -13.85 4.94 4.40
C ARG A 42 -13.50 6.27 3.72
N PRO A 43 -14.47 7.17 3.45
CA PRO A 43 -14.22 8.45 2.78
C PRO A 43 -13.16 9.36 3.43
N LYS A 44 -12.92 9.22 4.73
CA LYS A 44 -11.91 9.97 5.50
C LYS A 44 -10.79 9.07 6.00
N SER A 45 -10.34 8.11 5.19
CA SER A 45 -9.24 7.21 5.56
C SER A 45 -7.88 7.89 5.46
N ASN A 46 -6.92 7.45 6.27
CA ASN A 46 -5.53 7.92 6.22
C ASN A 46 -4.73 7.34 5.02
N PHE A 47 -5.42 6.67 4.10
CA PHE A 47 -4.82 5.94 3.00
C PHE A 47 -5.13 6.57 1.64
N GLY A 48 -6.30 7.20 1.49
CA GLY A 48 -6.71 7.89 0.26
C GLY A 48 -6.51 7.05 -1.00
N SER A 49 -6.08 7.69 -2.09
CA SER A 49 -5.65 7.05 -3.35
C SER A 49 -4.23 6.48 -3.29
N GLY A 50 -3.55 6.55 -2.13
CA GLY A 50 -2.19 6.06 -1.98
C GLY A 50 -2.06 4.53 -2.03
N LEU A 51 -3.17 3.80 -1.92
CA LEU A 51 -3.22 2.34 -2.03
C LEU A 51 -3.63 1.84 -3.43
N GLU A 52 -3.66 2.73 -4.41
CA GLU A 52 -3.84 2.36 -5.80
C GLU A 52 -2.59 1.67 -6.33
N ARG A 53 -2.80 0.68 -7.19
CA ARG A 53 -1.73 -0.13 -7.78
C ARG A 53 -0.70 0.76 -8.49
N LEU A 54 0.57 0.39 -8.38
CA LEU A 54 1.72 1.12 -8.93
C LEU A 54 1.99 2.51 -8.31
N SER A 55 1.21 2.93 -7.31
CA SER A 55 1.52 4.17 -6.60
C SER A 55 2.83 4.03 -5.83
N HIS A 56 3.68 5.05 -5.92
CA HIS A 56 4.87 5.20 -5.07
C HIS A 56 4.47 6.01 -3.85
N ALA A 57 4.63 5.43 -2.68
CA ALA A 57 4.19 6.05 -1.44
C ALA A 57 5.09 5.67 -0.26
N THR A 58 5.12 6.57 0.71
CA THR A 58 5.74 6.35 2.00
C THR A 58 4.73 5.65 2.92
N MET A 59 5.01 4.40 3.26
CA MET A 59 4.13 3.56 4.09
C MET A 59 4.59 3.57 5.55
N SER A 60 3.66 3.87 6.47
CA SER A 60 3.86 3.68 7.90
C SER A 60 3.20 2.37 8.35
N TYR A 61 3.99 1.47 8.96
CA TYR A 61 3.49 0.17 9.39
C TYR A 61 4.16 -0.35 10.67
N TYR A 62 3.43 -1.22 11.37
CA TYR A 62 3.93 -1.99 12.51
C TYR A 62 4.05 -3.46 12.13
N GLN A 63 5.26 -4.00 12.21
CA GLN A 63 5.54 -5.41 12.02
C GLN A 63 5.71 -6.10 13.37
N LYS A 64 5.00 -7.21 13.58
CA LYS A 64 5.17 -8.09 14.73
C LYS A 64 5.85 -9.37 14.23
N GLU A 65 6.85 -9.87 14.95
CA GLU A 65 7.62 -11.05 14.55
C GLU A 65 6.75 -12.29 14.31
N ASN A 66 5.70 -12.47 15.13
CA ASN A 66 4.80 -13.63 15.03
C ASN A 66 3.61 -13.42 14.08
N ARG A 67 3.68 -12.47 13.14
CA ARG A 67 2.59 -12.22 12.18
C ARG A 67 3.12 -12.00 10.77
N GLU A 68 2.51 -12.72 9.83
CA GLU A 68 2.78 -12.53 8.40
C GLU A 68 2.27 -11.19 7.88
N LEU A 69 1.13 -10.72 8.39
CA LEU A 69 0.53 -9.45 7.99
C LEU A 69 0.92 -8.33 8.95
N VAL A 70 1.52 -7.27 8.40
CA VAL A 70 1.82 -6.04 9.14
C VAL A 70 0.55 -5.19 9.33
N SER A 71 0.54 -4.31 10.32
CA SER A 71 -0.55 -3.33 10.49
C SER A 71 -0.15 -2.03 9.82
N LEU A 72 -0.94 -1.57 8.85
CA LEU A 72 -0.70 -0.30 8.17
C LEU A 72 -1.37 0.84 8.95
N ASN A 73 -0.71 1.99 9.07
CA ASN A 73 -1.22 3.16 9.79
C ASN A 73 -1.62 4.29 8.86
N SER A 74 -0.76 4.59 7.89
CA SER A 74 -0.94 5.69 6.94
C SER A 74 -0.15 5.43 5.67
N CYS A 75 -0.58 6.09 4.60
CA CYS A 75 0.10 6.11 3.30
C CYS A 75 0.25 7.56 2.86
N GLY A 76 1.50 8.02 2.68
CA GLY A 76 1.81 9.32 2.10
C GLY A 76 2.18 9.16 0.63
N LEU A 77 1.29 9.57 -0.28
CA LEU A 77 1.52 9.47 -1.72
C LEU A 77 2.69 10.36 -2.15
N VAL A 78 3.70 9.77 -2.79
CA VAL A 78 4.85 10.49 -3.35
C VAL A 78 4.65 10.68 -4.85
N HIS A 79 4.37 9.61 -5.59
CA HIS A 79 3.97 9.66 -7.00
C HIS A 79 2.72 8.82 -7.25
N SER A 80 1.76 9.44 -7.92
CA SER A 80 0.51 8.79 -8.31
C SER A 80 0.70 7.84 -9.48
N GLN A 81 -0.08 6.76 -9.49
CA GLN A 81 -0.15 5.81 -10.60
C GLN A 81 -0.64 6.42 -11.92
N PHE A 82 -1.31 7.58 -11.93
CA PHE A 82 -2.00 8.09 -13.12
C PHE A 82 -1.11 8.21 -14.37
N ALA A 83 0.17 8.52 -14.20
CA ALA A 83 1.10 8.61 -15.33
C ALA A 83 1.43 7.24 -15.96
N LEU A 84 1.38 6.17 -15.16
CA LEU A 84 1.57 4.80 -15.63
C LEU A 84 0.28 4.23 -16.23
N ALA A 85 -0.86 4.52 -15.60
CA ALA A 85 -2.16 4.09 -16.11
C ALA A 85 -2.58 4.80 -17.41
N SER A 86 -2.07 6.01 -17.67
CA SER A 86 -2.32 6.71 -18.94
C SER A 86 -1.51 6.16 -20.12
N ASN A 87 -0.48 5.35 -19.86
CA ASN A 87 0.32 4.70 -20.89
C ASN A 87 -0.14 3.24 -21.07
N TYR A 88 -0.70 2.93 -22.24
CA TYR A 88 -1.26 1.61 -22.53
C TYR A 88 -0.23 0.47 -22.37
N GLU A 89 0.96 0.61 -22.96
CA GLU A 89 1.99 -0.43 -22.90
C GLU A 89 2.44 -0.68 -21.46
N SER A 90 2.67 0.40 -20.71
CA SER A 90 3.10 0.31 -19.30
C SER A 90 2.01 -0.27 -18.41
N SER A 91 0.75 0.10 -18.65
CA SER A 91 -0.39 -0.41 -17.89
C SER A 91 -0.60 -1.90 -18.12
N VAL A 92 -0.50 -2.37 -19.37
CA VAL A 92 -0.68 -3.79 -19.71
C VAL A 92 0.50 -4.65 -19.24
N ALA A 93 1.74 -4.16 -19.41
CA ALA A 93 2.92 -4.91 -18.97
C ALA A 93 2.97 -5.13 -17.46
N LEU A 94 2.31 -4.24 -16.71
CA LEU A 94 2.25 -4.30 -15.26
C LEU A 94 0.92 -4.89 -14.75
N ASP A 95 -0.06 -5.25 -15.60
CA ASP A 95 -1.34 -5.89 -15.22
C ASP A 95 -1.24 -7.41 -15.04
#